data_AF-A0A7N9AW59-F1
#
_entry.id   AF-A0A7N9AW59-F1
#
_cell.length_a   1.000
_cell.length_b   1.000
_cell.length_c   1.000
_cell.angle_alpha   90.00
_cell.angle_beta   90.00
_cell.angle_gamma   90.00
#
_symmetry.space_group_name_H-M   'P 1'
#
loop_
_entity.id
_entity.type
_entity.pdbx_description
1 polymer ?
#
loop_
_entity_poly.entity_id
_entity_poly.type
_entity_poly.pdbx_seq_one_letter_code
_entity_poly.pdbx_strand_id
1 'polypeptide(L)'
;PRSKPGEIMWLIVLASLLHCASAYDVDLKKLDGLARARVEVKAFVVQDIPLYHNLVMKHIPGADPELVLLNHYYEELDRIPLSDMTRSEINALLGKLGFYKKTQPEDDVPEEFRFSPAKDSPFKDEPAHKPSTSSVATENASSEPTAEVKHADL
;
A
#
# COMPACT_ATOMS: atom_id res chain seq x y z
N PRO A 1 66.13 -10.95 30.57
CA PRO A 1 65.74 -10.79 29.15
C PRO A 1 65.19 -9.38 28.86
N ARG A 2 65.99 -8.49 28.26
CA ARG A 2 65.54 -7.16 27.80
C ARG A 2 64.90 -7.32 26.43
N SER A 3 63.60 -7.03 26.30
CA SER A 3 62.94 -6.97 24.98
C SER A 3 63.46 -5.78 24.19
N LYS A 4 63.52 -5.93 22.86
CA LYS A 4 64.04 -4.90 21.95
C LYS A 4 62.97 -3.82 21.72
N PRO A 5 63.35 -2.55 21.51
CA PRO A 5 62.40 -1.43 21.37
C PRO A 5 61.39 -1.62 20.22
N GLY A 6 61.74 -2.36 19.16
CA GLY A 6 60.82 -2.70 18.08
C GLY A 6 59.73 -3.72 18.45
N GLU A 7 59.99 -4.64 19.38
CA GLU A 7 58.97 -5.57 19.89
C GLU A 7 57.91 -4.85 20.71
N ILE A 8 58.34 -3.87 21.52
CA ILE A 8 57.43 -3.10 22.38
C ILE A 8 56.45 -2.30 21.51
N MET A 9 56.91 -1.72 20.40
CA MET A 9 56.03 -1.01 19.46
C MET A 9 55.02 -1.95 18.77
N TRP A 10 55.46 -3.15 18.37
CA TRP A 10 54.57 -4.14 17.76
C TRP A 10 53.52 -4.69 18.75
N LEU A 11 53.91 -4.87 20.01
CA LEU A 11 53.00 -5.27 21.09
C LEU A 11 51.95 -4.19 21.37
N ILE A 12 52.32 -2.90 21.31
CA ILE A 12 51.37 -1.79 21.48
C ILE A 12 50.37 -1.75 20.30
N VAL A 13 50.84 -1.99 19.06
CA VAL A 13 49.96 -2.03 17.87
C VAL A 13 49.02 -3.24 17.90
N LEU A 14 49.50 -4.42 18.31
CA LEU A 14 48.64 -5.59 18.52
C LEU A 14 47.60 -5.36 19.62
N ALA A 15 48.02 -4.77 20.74
CA ALA A 15 47.16 -4.52 21.88
C ALA A 15 46.06 -3.47 21.56
N SER A 16 46.37 -2.46 20.75
CA SER A 16 45.38 -1.46 20.32
C SER A 16 44.39 -2.03 19.31
N LEU A 17 44.81 -2.86 18.36
CA LEU A 17 43.91 -3.58 17.44
C LEU A 17 42.94 -4.50 18.19
N LEU A 18 43.41 -5.18 19.23
CA LEU A 18 42.58 -6.09 20.03
C LEU A 18 41.53 -5.34 20.88
N HIS A 19 41.87 -4.15 21.37
CA HIS A 19 40.90 -3.29 22.06
C HIS A 19 39.80 -2.80 21.10
N CYS A 20 40.13 -2.48 19.85
CA CYS A 20 39.14 -2.06 18.84
C CYS A 20 38.15 -3.16 18.46
N ALA A 21 38.57 -4.44 18.45
CA ALA A 21 37.70 -5.55 18.06
C ALA A 21 36.70 -5.96 19.15
N SER A 22 37.00 -5.73 20.44
CA SER A 22 36.15 -6.19 21.56
C SER A 22 34.94 -5.30 21.84
N ALA A 23 34.92 -4.07 21.34
CA ALA A 23 33.83 -3.11 21.60
C ALA A 23 32.56 -3.40 20.79
N TYR A 24 32.59 -4.38 19.89
CA TYR A 24 31.47 -4.72 19.03
C TYR A 24 30.81 -6.02 19.53
N ASP A 25 29.84 -5.88 20.43
CA ASP A 25 28.98 -6.98 20.84
C ASP A 25 27.97 -7.25 19.72
N VAL A 26 28.21 -8.30 18.94
CA VAL A 26 27.26 -8.73 17.90
C VAL A 26 26.17 -9.55 18.58
N ASP A 27 24.98 -8.97 18.73
CA ASP A 27 23.83 -9.70 19.25
C ASP A 27 23.31 -10.72 18.22
N LEU A 28 23.75 -11.97 18.38
CA LEU A 28 23.34 -13.11 17.55
C LEU A 28 21.82 -13.35 17.60
N LYS A 29 21.13 -12.99 18.68
CA LYS A 29 19.66 -13.16 18.79
C LYS A 29 18.93 -12.19 17.86
N LYS A 30 19.46 -10.97 17.72
CA LYS A 30 18.93 -9.97 16.78
C LYS A 30 19.10 -10.43 15.33
N LEU A 31 20.21 -11.09 15.01
CA LEU A 31 20.45 -11.64 13.67
C LEU A 31 19.49 -12.79 13.33
N ASP A 32 19.23 -13.69 14.28
CA ASP A 32 18.26 -14.79 14.09
C ASP A 32 16.84 -14.24 13.90
N GLY A 33 16.45 -13.23 14.68
CA GLY A 33 15.17 -12.53 14.51
C GLY A 33 15.03 -11.87 13.13
N LEU A 34 16.07 -11.17 12.67
CA LEU A 34 16.08 -10.51 11.36
C LEU A 34 16.01 -11.52 10.20
N ALA A 35 16.75 -12.63 10.31
CA ALA A 35 16.74 -13.67 9.29
C ALA A 35 15.35 -14.31 9.16
N ARG A 36 14.69 -14.60 10.29
CA ARG A 36 13.33 -15.14 10.30
C ARG A 36 12.31 -14.16 9.71
N ALA A 37 12.35 -12.88 10.13
CA ALA A 37 11.42 -11.89 9.62
C ALA A 37 11.54 -11.70 8.10
N ARG A 38 12.77 -11.73 7.55
CA ARG A 38 12.99 -11.70 6.09
C ARG A 38 12.38 -12.90 5.36
N VAL A 39 12.41 -14.09 5.97
CA VAL A 39 11.78 -15.29 5.40
C VAL A 39 10.25 -15.15 5.40
N GLU A 40 9.67 -14.68 6.51
CA GLU A 40 8.22 -14.45 6.64
C GLU A 40 7.70 -13.42 5.64
N VAL A 41 8.39 -12.28 5.51
CA VAL A 41 8.03 -11.23 4.54
C VAL A 41 8.13 -11.76 3.10
N LYS A 42 9.16 -12.56 2.80
CA LYS A 42 9.30 -13.18 1.48
C LYS A 42 8.15 -14.16 1.19
N ALA A 43 7.73 -14.94 2.19
CA ALA A 43 6.58 -15.84 2.05
C ALA A 43 5.28 -15.07 1.80
N PHE A 44 5.06 -13.97 2.53
CA PHE A 44 3.94 -13.06 2.30
C PHE A 44 3.93 -12.51 0.88
N VAL A 45 5.08 -12.03 0.40
CA VAL A 45 5.24 -11.48 -0.95
C VAL A 45 4.85 -12.48 -2.04
N VAL A 46 5.33 -13.72 -1.91
CA VAL A 46 5.14 -14.73 -2.96
C VAL A 46 3.74 -15.35 -2.91
N GLN A 47 3.19 -15.56 -1.71
CA GLN A 47 1.98 -16.35 -1.53
C GLN A 47 0.72 -15.52 -1.30
N ASP A 48 0.81 -14.40 -0.57
CA ASP A 48 -0.37 -13.64 -0.16
C ASP A 48 -0.64 -12.43 -1.05
N ILE A 49 0.39 -11.69 -1.49
CA ILE A 49 0.17 -10.50 -2.34
C ILE A 49 -0.73 -10.79 -3.55
N PRO A 50 -0.56 -11.89 -4.31
CA PRO A 50 -1.44 -12.20 -5.44
C PRO A 50 -2.92 -12.38 -5.07
N LEU A 51 -3.23 -12.67 -3.80
CA LEU A 51 -4.59 -12.87 -3.32
C LEU A 51 -5.25 -11.56 -2.91
N TYR A 52 -4.50 -10.48 -2.69
CA TYR A 52 -5.05 -9.22 -2.22
C TYR A 52 -5.43 -8.30 -3.37
N HIS A 53 -6.65 -7.77 -3.34
CA HIS A 53 -7.08 -6.74 -4.28
C HIS A 53 -6.39 -5.41 -3.97
N ASN A 54 -6.00 -4.66 -5.02
CA ASN A 54 -5.32 -3.37 -4.91
C ASN A 54 -4.02 -3.38 -4.08
N LEU A 55 -3.35 -4.53 -3.98
CA LEU A 55 -2.04 -4.65 -3.36
C LEU A 55 -1.00 -5.10 -4.39
N VAL A 56 0.07 -4.34 -4.53
CA VAL A 56 1.13 -4.61 -5.52
C VAL A 56 2.49 -4.58 -4.85
N MET A 57 3.32 -5.58 -5.15
CA MET A 57 4.70 -5.58 -4.72
C MET A 57 5.54 -4.70 -5.66
N LYS A 58 6.31 -3.77 -5.08
CA LYS A 58 7.38 -3.06 -5.78
C LYS A 58 8.73 -3.44 -5.18
N HIS A 59 9.60 -4.02 -6.00
CA HIS A 59 10.94 -4.41 -5.55
C HIS A 59 11.91 -3.22 -5.65
N ILE A 60 12.42 -2.77 -4.51
CA ILE A 60 13.45 -1.73 -4.41
C ILE A 60 14.70 -2.36 -3.78
N PRO A 61 15.82 -2.48 -4.52
CA PRO A 61 17.01 -3.16 -4.03
C PRO A 61 17.65 -2.40 -2.87
N GLY A 62 17.98 -3.11 -1.79
CA GLY A 62 18.69 -2.54 -0.63
C GLY A 62 17.83 -1.72 0.33
N ALA A 63 16.53 -1.60 0.09
CA ALA A 63 15.58 -1.00 1.01
C ALA A 63 14.93 -2.07 1.90
N ASP A 64 14.52 -1.67 3.10
CA ASP A 64 13.71 -2.49 3.98
C ASP A 64 12.27 -2.60 3.45
N PRO A 65 11.56 -3.72 3.71
CA PRO A 65 10.20 -3.91 3.25
C PRO A 65 9.23 -2.99 4.01
N GLU A 66 8.39 -2.29 3.26
CA GLU A 66 7.40 -1.36 3.79
C GLU A 66 6.09 -1.47 3.03
N LEU A 67 4.99 -1.24 3.75
CA LEU A 67 3.67 -1.04 3.17
C LEU A 67 3.45 0.45 2.98
N VAL A 68 3.39 0.88 1.72
CA VAL A 68 3.10 2.27 1.35
C VAL A 68 1.63 2.37 0.97
N LEU A 69 0.86 3.13 1.72
CA LEU A 69 -0.56 3.36 1.45
C LEU A 69 -0.71 4.58 0.56
N LEU A 70 -1.34 4.39 -0.61
CA LEU A 70 -1.58 5.45 -1.57
C LEU A 70 -3.08 5.73 -1.67
N ASN A 71 -3.43 6.99 -1.89
CA ASN A 71 -4.79 7.34 -2.31
C ASN A 71 -4.99 7.09 -3.82
N HIS A 72 -6.19 7.36 -4.32
CA HIS A 72 -6.51 7.21 -5.74
C HIS A 72 -5.67 8.12 -6.67
N TYR A 73 -5.18 9.24 -6.15
CA TYR A 73 -4.32 10.18 -6.86
C TYR A 73 -2.82 9.85 -6.75
N TYR A 74 -2.48 8.66 -6.23
CA TYR A 74 -1.11 8.19 -5.96
C TYR A 74 -0.34 9.04 -4.96
N GLU A 75 -1.04 9.82 -4.13
CA GLU A 75 -0.43 10.52 -3.01
C GLU A 75 -0.25 9.56 -1.84
N GLU A 76 0.89 9.64 -1.19
CA GLU A 76 1.22 8.83 -0.02
C GLU A 76 0.39 9.30 1.17
N LEU A 77 -0.39 8.37 1.74
CA LEU A 77 -1.17 8.58 2.95
C LEU A 77 -0.39 8.16 4.19
N ASP A 78 0.31 7.02 4.12
CA ASP A 78 1.04 6.45 5.24
C ASP A 78 2.12 5.46 4.76
N ARG A 79 3.12 5.22 5.61
CA ARG A 79 4.18 4.22 5.41
C ARG A 79 4.42 3.42 6.68
N ILE A 80 4.24 2.11 6.57
CA ILE A 80 4.33 1.18 7.70
C ILE A 80 5.49 0.21 7.47
N PRO A 81 6.50 0.14 8.36
CA PRO A 81 7.59 -0.81 8.24
C PRO A 81 7.11 -2.24 8.49
N LEU A 82 7.52 -3.18 7.63
CA LEU A 82 7.14 -4.60 7.73
C LEU A 82 8.26 -5.49 8.27
N SER A 83 9.48 -4.96 8.41
CA SER A 83 10.69 -5.72 8.77
C SER A 83 10.59 -6.52 10.06
N ASP A 84 9.83 -6.05 11.04
CA ASP A 84 9.68 -6.69 12.35
C ASP A 84 8.36 -7.49 12.48
N MET A 85 7.52 -7.51 11.44
CA MET A 85 6.22 -8.16 11.46
C MET A 85 6.30 -9.57 10.85
N THR A 86 5.56 -10.49 11.46
CA THR A 86 5.33 -11.82 10.91
C THR A 86 4.30 -11.79 9.78
N ARG A 87 4.30 -12.81 8.92
CA ARG A 87 3.31 -12.96 7.85
C ARG A 87 1.87 -12.84 8.35
N SER A 88 1.55 -13.45 9.49
CA SER A 88 0.21 -13.43 10.08
C SER A 88 -0.20 -12.03 10.54
N GLU A 89 0.74 -11.29 11.15
CA GLU A 89 0.51 -9.90 11.57
C GLU A 89 0.30 -8.98 10.38
N ILE A 90 1.05 -9.16 9.29
CA ILE A 90 0.86 -8.43 8.04
C ILE A 90 -0.53 -8.69 7.46
N ASN A 91 -0.94 -9.96 7.35
CA ASN A 91 -2.29 -10.31 6.86
C ASN A 91 -3.39 -9.71 7.77
N ALA A 92 -3.19 -9.71 9.10
CA ALA A 92 -4.12 -9.10 10.05
C ALA A 92 -4.17 -7.58 9.91
N LEU A 93 -3.04 -6.92 9.66
CA LEU A 93 -2.97 -5.48 9.38
C LEU A 93 -3.77 -5.13 8.12
N LEU A 94 -3.56 -5.86 7.03
CA LEU A 94 -4.30 -5.65 5.78
C LEU A 94 -5.81 -5.82 5.96
N GLY A 95 -6.24 -6.82 6.75
CA GLY A 95 -7.64 -7.00 7.10
C GLY A 95 -8.22 -5.81 7.87
N LYS A 96 -7.47 -5.24 8.82
CA LYS A 96 -7.88 -4.02 9.56
C LYS A 96 -7.98 -2.79 8.66
N LEU A 97 -7.10 -2.70 7.67
CA LEU A 97 -7.10 -1.63 6.66
C LEU A 97 -8.23 -1.78 5.63
N GLY A 98 -8.93 -2.92 5.62
CA GLY A 98 -10.06 -3.17 4.72
C GLY A 98 -9.66 -3.72 3.36
N PHE A 99 -8.45 -4.28 3.23
CA PHE A 99 -8.06 -4.97 2.00
C PHE A 99 -8.85 -6.28 1.85
N TYR A 100 -9.41 -6.48 0.67
CA TYR A 100 -10.10 -7.72 0.34
C TYR A 100 -9.10 -8.79 -0.08
N LYS A 101 -9.22 -9.98 0.53
CA LYS A 101 -8.44 -11.17 0.19
C LYS A 101 -9.32 -12.15 -0.59
N LYS A 102 -8.88 -12.51 -1.79
CA LYS A 102 -9.48 -13.52 -2.65
C LYS A 102 -9.16 -14.93 -2.14
N THR A 103 -9.96 -15.92 -2.55
CA THR A 103 -9.68 -17.33 -2.25
C THR A 103 -8.59 -17.86 -3.18
N GLN A 104 -8.66 -17.51 -4.47
CA GLN A 104 -7.65 -17.78 -5.48
C GLN A 104 -7.24 -16.48 -6.18
N PRO A 105 -6.02 -16.38 -6.72
CA PRO A 105 -5.54 -15.14 -7.35
C PRO A 105 -6.45 -14.69 -8.51
N GLU A 106 -7.01 -15.67 -9.22
CA GLU A 106 -7.77 -15.51 -10.45
C GLU A 106 -9.26 -15.25 -10.19
N ASP A 107 -9.70 -15.30 -8.93
CA ASP A 107 -11.08 -15.02 -8.57
C ASP A 107 -11.43 -13.55 -8.82
N ASP A 108 -12.67 -13.32 -9.26
CA ASP A 108 -13.23 -11.98 -9.36
C ASP A 108 -13.46 -11.36 -7.99
N VAL A 109 -13.36 -10.03 -7.94
CA VAL A 109 -13.64 -9.25 -6.72
C VAL A 109 -15.14 -8.96 -6.68
N PRO A 110 -15.87 -9.32 -5.61
CA PRO A 110 -17.29 -9.01 -5.46
C PRO A 110 -17.54 -7.49 -5.54
N GLU A 111 -18.72 -7.09 -6.01
CA GLU A 111 -19.07 -5.67 -6.20
C GLU A 111 -18.89 -4.83 -4.92
N GLU A 112 -19.21 -5.41 -3.76
CA GLU A 112 -19.05 -4.79 -2.44
C GLU A 112 -17.59 -4.39 -2.13
N PHE A 113 -16.62 -5.14 -2.66
CA PHE A 113 -15.19 -4.94 -2.40
C PHE A 113 -14.44 -4.33 -3.59
N ARG A 114 -15.15 -3.93 -4.64
CA ARG A 114 -14.55 -3.40 -5.88
C ARG A 114 -13.61 -2.21 -5.61
N PHE A 115 -14.00 -1.35 -4.67
CA PHE A 115 -13.22 -0.16 -4.28
C PHE A 115 -12.33 -0.39 -3.06
N SER A 116 -12.42 -1.55 -2.39
CA SER A 116 -11.60 -1.85 -1.22
C SER A 116 -10.10 -1.69 -1.52
N PRO A 117 -9.32 -1.09 -0.60
CA PRO A 117 -9.71 -0.65 0.75
C PRO A 117 -10.42 0.71 0.83
N ALA A 118 -10.57 1.46 -0.27
CA ALA A 118 -11.27 2.74 -0.25
C ALA A 118 -12.77 2.54 0.03
N LYS A 119 -13.33 3.39 0.89
CA LYS A 119 -14.75 3.34 1.29
C LYS A 119 -15.69 3.99 0.29
N ASP A 120 -15.17 4.95 -0.48
CA ASP A 120 -15.94 5.75 -1.42
C ASP A 120 -15.40 5.60 -2.84
N SER A 121 -16.29 5.75 -3.83
CA SER A 121 -15.87 5.79 -5.22
C SER A 121 -15.09 7.08 -5.47
N PRO A 122 -13.88 7.01 -6.04
CA PRO A 122 -13.05 8.19 -6.30
C PRO A 122 -13.65 9.15 -7.33
N PHE A 123 -14.73 8.75 -8.02
CA PHE A 123 -15.43 9.56 -9.02
C PHE A 123 -16.64 10.31 -8.48
N LYS A 124 -16.82 10.37 -7.16
CA LYS A 124 -17.87 11.16 -6.51
C LYS A 124 -17.34 12.52 -6.03
N ASP A 125 -16.99 13.38 -6.97
CA ASP A 125 -17.07 14.82 -6.72
C ASP A 125 -18.52 15.27 -7.02
N GLU A 126 -19.27 15.57 -5.97
CA GLU A 126 -20.68 16.00 -5.91
C GLU A 126 -20.86 17.47 -6.39
N PRO A 127 -22.05 17.92 -6.84
CA PRO A 127 -23.05 18.29 -5.84
C PRO A 127 -24.47 17.82 -6.17
N ALA A 128 -25.20 17.55 -5.09
CA ALA A 128 -26.61 17.30 -5.08
C ALA A 128 -27.30 18.41 -5.87
N HIS A 129 -27.80 18.05 -7.04
CA HIS A 129 -28.78 18.87 -7.73
C HIS A 129 -30.01 18.86 -6.84
N LYS A 130 -30.13 19.88 -5.98
CA LYS A 130 -31.37 20.19 -5.28
C LYS A 130 -32.47 20.17 -6.34
N PRO A 131 -33.56 19.40 -6.17
CA PRO A 131 -34.69 19.55 -7.06
C PRO A 131 -35.21 20.96 -6.81
N SER A 132 -34.88 21.89 -7.70
CA SER A 132 -35.49 23.20 -7.73
C SER A 132 -36.96 22.98 -8.04
N THR A 133 -37.74 22.88 -6.97
CA THR A 133 -39.15 23.21 -6.94
C THR A 133 -39.29 24.67 -7.39
N SER A 134 -39.35 24.87 -8.70
CA SER A 134 -39.88 26.07 -9.32
C SER A 134 -41.36 25.85 -9.52
N SER A 135 -42.12 26.19 -8.49
CA SER A 135 -43.53 26.52 -8.63
C SER A 135 -43.71 27.62 -9.67
N VAL A 136 -44.29 27.29 -10.82
CA VAL A 136 -45.23 28.19 -11.50
C VAL A 136 -46.43 27.35 -11.89
N ALA A 137 -47.44 27.41 -11.04
CA ALA A 137 -48.80 27.03 -11.38
C ALA A 137 -49.44 28.10 -12.26
N THR A 138 -50.48 27.66 -12.97
CA THR A 138 -51.64 28.42 -13.46
C THR A 138 -51.61 28.83 -14.94
N GLU A 139 -52.29 27.98 -15.73
CA GLU A 139 -53.45 28.30 -16.57
C GLU A 139 -53.49 29.71 -17.20
N ASN A 140 -53.47 29.81 -18.53
CA ASN A 140 -54.70 29.82 -19.34
C ASN A 140 -54.44 30.17 -20.82
N ALA A 141 -55.29 29.60 -21.66
CA ALA A 141 -55.79 30.13 -22.92
C ALA A 141 -54.84 30.27 -24.14
N SER A 142 -55.12 29.42 -25.13
CA SER A 142 -55.75 29.84 -26.39
C SER A 142 -54.98 29.52 -27.67
N SER A 143 -55.68 28.72 -28.50
CA SER A 143 -55.70 28.75 -29.96
C SER A 143 -54.61 28.00 -30.73
N GLU A 144 -55.03 26.86 -31.29
CA GLU A 144 -54.58 26.35 -32.59
C GLU A 144 -54.64 27.47 -33.67
N PRO A 145 -53.90 27.32 -34.78
CA PRO A 145 -54.63 26.80 -35.93
C PRO A 145 -53.87 25.75 -36.76
N THR A 146 -54.66 24.80 -37.21
CA THR A 146 -54.46 23.85 -38.29
C THR A 146 -54.13 24.54 -39.62
N ALA A 147 -53.16 24.00 -40.37
CA ALA A 147 -53.14 24.10 -41.83
C ALA A 147 -52.32 22.93 -42.42
N GLU A 148 -53.04 21.94 -42.95
CA GLU A 148 -52.57 20.90 -43.87
C GLU A 148 -52.03 21.52 -45.17
N VAL A 149 -50.89 21.03 -45.71
CA VAL A 149 -50.71 20.79 -47.18
C VAL A 149 -49.68 19.66 -47.43
N LYS A 150 -50.23 18.47 -47.69
CA LYS A 150 -49.93 17.45 -48.73
C LYS A 150 -48.60 17.43 -49.56
N HIS A 151 -48.02 16.22 -49.60
CA HIS A 151 -47.43 15.43 -50.71
C HIS A 151 -46.33 16.01 -51.62
N ALA A 152 -45.17 15.34 -51.72
CA ALA A 152 -44.86 14.32 -52.75
C ALA A 152 -43.36 13.96 -52.81
N ASP A 153 -43.13 12.71 -53.21
CA ASP A 153 -41.90 11.96 -53.47
C ASP A 153 -41.24 12.41 -54.79
N LEU A 154 -39.90 12.51 -54.81
CA LEU A 154 -38.94 12.21 -55.91
C LEU A 154 -37.51 12.64 -55.56
#